data_AF-A0A1V4ELM8-F1
#
_entry.id   AF-A0A1V4ELM8-F1
#
_cell.length_a   1.000
_cell.length_b   1.000
_cell.length_c   1.000
_cell.angle_alpha   90.00
_cell.angle_beta   90.00
_cell.angle_gamma   90.00
#
_symmetry.space_group_name_H-M   'P 1'
#
loop_
_entity.id
_entity.type
_entity.pdbx_description
1 polymer ?
#
loop_
_entity_poly.entity_id
_entity_poly.type
_entity_poly.pdbx_seq_one_letter_code
_entity_poly.pdbx_strand_id
1 'polypeptide(L)'
;MNMRAEVEWVDSRQRLPEDGMPVAAAITGRFASDDVDGRDPDAGQEFWLVRPMYFTTRHFDEDGREHHDCFVDSDGVVRLPYGRDRDDPQICDDPITHWAELPTLPGTAVHYLMGEEAKTARENALGEGT
;
A
#
# COMPACT_ATOMS: atom_id res chain seq x y z
N MET A 1 -2.92 8.22 27.98
CA MET A 1 -3.95 7.26 27.52
C MET A 1 -3.34 6.40 26.43
N ASN A 2 -3.47 5.08 26.50
CA ASN A 2 -3.03 4.19 25.43
C ASN A 2 -4.18 4.12 24.40
N MET A 3 -4.02 4.71 23.23
CA MET A 3 -5.04 4.74 22.18
C MET A 3 -4.75 3.60 21.20
N ARG A 4 -5.73 2.70 21.01
CA ARG A 4 -5.68 1.63 20.03
C ARG A 4 -6.62 1.99 18.89
N ALA A 5 -6.16 1.87 17.66
CA ALA A 5 -7.02 1.93 16.48
C ALA A 5 -7.57 0.52 16.21
N GLU A 6 -8.86 0.43 15.95
CA GLU A 6 -9.50 -0.77 15.39
C GLU A 6 -9.64 -0.54 13.90
N VAL A 7 -9.34 -1.55 13.09
CA VAL A 7 -9.35 -1.48 11.63
C VAL A 7 -10.15 -2.63 11.05
N GLU A 8 -10.95 -2.32 10.03
CA GLU A 8 -11.65 -3.33 9.23
C GLU A 8 -10.76 -3.75 8.06
N TRP A 9 -10.47 -5.05 7.96
CA TRP A 9 -9.74 -5.62 6.84
C TRP A 9 -10.71 -6.17 5.80
N VAL A 10 -10.53 -5.74 4.57
CA VAL A 10 -11.37 -6.04 3.42
C VAL A 10 -10.61 -6.96 2.47
N ASP A 11 -11.18 -8.11 2.12
CA ASP A 11 -10.61 -8.99 1.10
C ASP A 11 -10.60 -8.28 -0.25
N SER A 12 -9.41 -8.14 -0.86
CA SER A 12 -9.19 -7.41 -2.11
C SER A 12 -9.95 -7.98 -3.30
N ARG A 13 -10.39 -9.24 -3.23
CA ARG A 13 -11.22 -9.89 -4.26
C ARG A 13 -12.70 -9.54 -4.12
N GLN A 14 -13.13 -9.14 -2.92
CA GLN A 14 -14.52 -8.80 -2.65
C GLN A 14 -14.80 -7.32 -2.94
N ARG A 15 -13.87 -6.45 -2.56
CA ARG A 15 -14.01 -5.00 -2.73
C ARG A 15 -12.65 -4.34 -2.85
N LEU A 16 -12.56 -3.36 -3.73
CA LEU A 16 -11.38 -2.52 -3.92
C LEU A 16 -11.58 -1.13 -3.27
N PRO A 17 -10.50 -0.42 -2.93
CA PRO A 17 -10.56 0.96 -2.47
C PRO A 17 -11.05 1.93 -3.55
N GLU A 18 -11.29 3.18 -3.17
CA GLU A 18 -11.52 4.26 -4.13
C GLU A 18 -10.22 4.70 -4.80
N ASP A 19 -10.32 5.21 -6.03
CA ASP A 19 -9.17 5.71 -6.80
C ASP A 19 -8.44 6.84 -6.05
N GLY A 20 -7.12 6.72 -5.91
CA GLY A 20 -6.27 7.64 -5.16
C GLY A 20 -6.30 7.45 -3.64
N MET A 21 -7.09 6.51 -3.11
CA MET A 21 -7.22 6.32 -1.67
C MET A 21 -5.96 5.67 -1.07
N PRO A 22 -5.36 6.26 0.00
CA PRO A 22 -4.29 5.63 0.73
C PRO A 22 -4.84 4.56 1.69
N VAL A 23 -4.18 3.41 1.74
CA VAL A 23 -4.61 2.21 2.47
C VAL A 23 -3.43 1.54 3.17
N ALA A 24 -3.74 0.77 4.21
CA ALA A 24 -2.87 -0.28 4.71
C ALA A 24 -3.16 -1.56 3.90
N ALA A 25 -2.20 -2.04 3.12
CA ALA A 25 -2.35 -3.22 2.29
C ALA A 25 -1.57 -4.42 2.87
N ALA A 26 -2.24 -5.56 2.99
CA ALA A 26 -1.65 -6.80 3.47
C ALA A 26 -1.13 -7.64 2.29
N ILE A 27 0.19 -7.78 2.19
CA ILE A 27 0.87 -8.52 1.13
C ILE A 27 1.49 -9.80 1.67
N THR A 28 1.46 -10.86 0.88
CA THR A 28 2.12 -12.13 1.22
C THR A 28 2.95 -12.60 0.04
N GLY A 29 4.13 -13.14 0.30
CA GLY A 29 5.07 -13.59 -0.72
C GLY A 29 6.25 -14.29 -0.09
N ARG A 30 7.36 -14.36 -0.83
CA ARG A 30 8.64 -14.89 -0.35
C ARG A 30 9.75 -13.88 -0.61
N PHE A 31 10.66 -13.72 0.33
CA PHE A 31 11.82 -12.87 0.10
C PHE A 31 12.66 -13.44 -1.05
N ALA A 32 13.00 -12.58 -2.01
CA ALA A 32 13.84 -12.95 -3.14
C ALA A 32 15.22 -13.37 -2.63
N SER A 33 15.74 -14.47 -3.18
CA SER A 33 17.12 -14.88 -2.96
C SER A 33 18.02 -14.01 -3.84
N ASP A 34 18.39 -12.81 -3.41
CA ASP A 34 19.35 -11.99 -4.17
C ASP A 34 20.79 -12.49 -3.93
N ASP A 35 21.10 -13.65 -4.50
CA ASP A 35 22.39 -14.30 -4.29
C ASP A 35 23.38 -13.93 -5.40
N VAL A 36 23.97 -12.74 -5.29
CA VAL A 36 25.32 -12.52 -5.84
C VAL A 36 26.39 -13.13 -4.90
N ASP A 37 26.07 -13.28 -3.60
CA ASP A 37 26.99 -13.80 -2.58
C ASP A 37 26.46 -14.97 -1.72
N GLY A 38 25.29 -15.54 -2.04
CA GLY A 38 24.86 -16.85 -1.51
C GLY A 38 24.61 -16.90 0.00
N ARG A 39 24.10 -15.83 0.62
CA ARG A 39 24.08 -15.70 2.09
C ARG A 39 22.99 -14.82 2.69
N ASP A 40 21.87 -14.60 2.02
CA ASP A 40 20.70 -14.06 2.73
C ASP A 40 20.02 -15.21 3.53
N PRO A 41 20.08 -15.20 4.89
CA PRO A 41 19.43 -16.23 5.71
C PRO A 41 17.90 -16.21 5.59
N ASP A 42 17.33 -15.12 5.07
CA ASP A 42 15.90 -14.94 4.91
C ASP A 42 15.40 -15.24 3.49
N ALA A 43 16.32 -15.59 2.57
CA ALA A 43 15.99 -16.04 1.23
C ALA A 43 14.95 -17.16 1.21
N GLY A 44 13.85 -16.94 0.49
CA GLY A 44 12.75 -17.90 0.35
C GLY A 44 11.84 -18.01 1.57
N GLN A 45 12.08 -17.28 2.67
CA GLN A 45 11.15 -17.23 3.79
C GLN A 45 9.83 -16.60 3.36
N GLU A 46 8.73 -17.22 3.77
CA GLU A 46 7.39 -16.70 3.55
C GLU A 46 7.14 -15.50 4.47
N PHE A 47 6.58 -14.44 3.90
CA PHE A 47 6.17 -13.27 4.67
C PHE A 47 4.67 -13.00 4.51
N TRP A 48 4.14 -12.36 5.55
CA TRP A 48 2.86 -11.67 5.49
C TRP A 48 2.99 -10.37 6.26
N LEU A 49 2.90 -9.25 5.55
CA LEU A 49 3.20 -7.94 6.11
C LEU A 49 2.23 -6.89 5.61
N VAL A 50 2.13 -5.78 6.36
CA VAL A 50 1.25 -4.66 6.04
C VAL A 50 2.12 -3.48 5.61
N ARG A 51 1.79 -2.85 4.48
CA ARG A 51 2.45 -1.63 3.99
C ARG A 51 1.44 -0.53 3.70
N PRO A 52 1.80 0.74 3.95
CA PRO A 52 1.05 1.86 3.41
C PRO A 52 1.24 1.92 1.89
N MET A 53 0.13 2.04 1.16
CA MET A 53 0.08 2.15 -0.30
C MET A 53 -1.05 3.11 -0.68
N TYR A 54 -1.14 3.52 -1.94
CA TYR A 54 -2.38 4.07 -2.49
C TYR A 54 -2.93 3.17 -3.58
N PHE A 55 -4.25 3.19 -3.73
CA PHE A 55 -4.92 2.45 -4.79
C PHE A 55 -5.12 3.33 -6.02
N THR A 56 -4.95 2.76 -7.21
CA THR A 56 -5.33 3.39 -8.47
C THR A 56 -6.01 2.39 -9.40
N THR A 57 -7.09 2.82 -10.03
CA THR A 57 -7.83 2.06 -11.03
C THR A 57 -7.03 1.90 -12.33
N ARG A 58 -6.10 2.82 -12.60
CA ARG A 58 -5.23 2.84 -13.78
C ARG A 58 -3.82 3.30 -13.43
N HIS A 59 -2.84 2.46 -13.74
CA HIS A 59 -1.42 2.78 -13.61
C HIS A 59 -0.72 2.55 -14.95
N PHE A 60 0.21 3.43 -15.31
CA PHE A 60 1.06 3.26 -16.49
C PHE A 60 2.49 3.03 -16.01
N ASP A 61 3.09 1.90 -16.40
CA ASP A 61 4.50 1.65 -16.12
C ASP A 61 5.41 2.53 -17.00
N GLU A 62 6.73 2.43 -16.80
CA GLU A 62 7.72 3.21 -17.54
C GLU A 62 7.70 2.90 -19.06
N ASP A 63 7.30 1.69 -19.43
CA ASP A 63 7.16 1.25 -20.82
C ASP A 63 5.81 1.64 -21.45
N GLY A 64 4.93 2.30 -20.67
CA GLY A 64 3.61 2.77 -21.08
C GLY A 64 2.53 1.69 -21.07
N ARG A 65 2.79 0.52 -20.48
CA ARG A 65 1.80 -0.53 -20.26
C ARG A 65 0.80 -0.09 -19.21
N GLU A 66 -0.48 -0.25 -19.53
CA GLU A 66 -1.57 0.02 -18.59
C GLU A 66 -1.82 -1.20 -17.70
N HIS A 67 -1.83 -0.97 -16.39
CA HIS A 67 -2.26 -1.90 -15.37
C HIS A 67 -3.53 -1.37 -14.70
N HIS A 68 -4.42 -2.29 -14.32
CA HIS A 68 -5.69 -1.96 -13.68
C HIS A 68 -5.72 -2.42 -12.22
N ASP A 69 -6.40 -1.64 -11.39
CA ASP A 69 -6.67 -1.95 -9.99
C ASP A 69 -5.38 -2.26 -9.20
N CYS A 70 -4.48 -1.29 -9.21
CA CYS A 70 -3.14 -1.37 -8.70
C CYS A 70 -3.02 -0.79 -7.29
N PHE A 71 -2.16 -1.40 -6.48
CA PHE A 71 -1.69 -0.86 -5.21
C PHE A 71 -0.24 -0.43 -5.38
N VAL A 72 0.05 0.84 -5.12
CA VAL A 72 1.37 1.43 -5.37
C VAL A 72 1.95 1.93 -4.05
N ASP A 73 3.16 1.48 -3.72
CA ASP A 73 3.87 1.94 -2.53
C ASP A 73 4.64 3.25 -2.79
N SER A 74 5.26 3.80 -1.73
CA SER A 74 6.02 5.05 -1.82
C SER A 74 7.26 4.98 -2.71
N ASP A 75 7.77 3.78 -2.96
CA ASP A 75 8.93 3.55 -3.81
C ASP A 75 8.50 3.30 -5.28
N GLY A 76 7.20 3.35 -5.57
CA GLY A 76 6.62 3.15 -6.89
C GLY A 76 6.40 1.68 -7.25
N VAL A 77 6.59 0.74 -6.33
CA VAL A 77 6.35 -0.69 -6.63
C VAL A 77 4.85 -0.95 -6.71
N VAL A 78 4.43 -1.47 -7.86
CA VAL A 78 3.05 -1.83 -8.17
C VAL A 78 2.77 -3.26 -7.73
N ARG A 79 1.61 -3.49 -7.11
CA ARG A 79 1.11 -4.82 -6.76
C ARG A 79 -0.36 -4.96 -7.11
N LEU A 80 -0.77 -6.19 -7.38
CA LEU A 80 -2.13 -6.53 -7.81
C LEU A 80 -2.87 -7.35 -6.74
N PRO A 81 -4.22 -7.31 -6.72
CA PRO A 81 -5.04 -8.18 -5.89
C PRO A 81 -4.76 -9.67 -6.13
N TYR A 82 -4.76 -10.44 -5.04
CA TYR A 82 -4.60 -11.89 -5.08
C TYR A 82 -5.65 -12.54 -5.98
N GLY A 83 -5.20 -13.42 -6.88
CA GLY A 83 -6.07 -14.19 -7.77
C GLY A 83 -6.54 -13.45 -9.03
N ARG A 84 -6.02 -12.26 -9.31
CA ARG A 84 -6.23 -11.58 -10.61
C ARG A 84 -5.28 -12.00 -11.72
N ASP A 85 -4.21 -12.72 -11.40
CA ASP A 85 -3.20 -13.09 -12.39
C ASP A 85 -3.33 -14.59 -12.74
N ARG A 86 -3.92 -14.88 -13.91
CA ARG A 86 -3.74 -16.20 -14.55
C ARG A 86 -2.91 -16.14 -15.83
N ASP A 87 -2.74 -14.95 -16.45
CA ASP A 87 -2.18 -14.86 -17.80
C ASP A 87 -1.07 -13.79 -17.98
N ASP A 88 -0.66 -13.04 -16.95
CA ASP A 88 0.39 -12.01 -17.05
C ASP A 88 1.74 -12.50 -16.46
N PRO A 89 2.83 -12.64 -17.24
CA PRO A 89 4.11 -13.16 -16.76
C PRO A 89 4.87 -12.26 -15.76
N GLN A 90 4.44 -11.01 -15.56
CA GLN A 90 4.96 -10.12 -14.51
C GLN A 90 4.16 -10.28 -13.21
N ILE A 91 3.94 -11.54 -12.80
CA ILE A 91 3.36 -11.86 -11.50
C ILE A 91 4.20 -11.16 -10.43
N CYS A 92 3.59 -10.24 -9.69
CA CYS A 92 4.15 -9.81 -8.43
C CYS A 92 4.21 -11.03 -7.52
N ASP A 93 5.41 -11.45 -7.10
CA ASP A 93 5.62 -12.56 -6.17
C ASP A 93 5.02 -12.30 -4.77
N ASP A 94 4.40 -11.14 -4.58
CA ASP A 94 3.83 -10.65 -3.33
C ASP A 94 2.44 -9.97 -3.47
N PRO A 95 1.38 -10.70 -3.88
CA PRO A 95 0.05 -10.14 -4.13
C PRO A 95 -0.62 -9.53 -2.89
N ILE A 96 -1.57 -8.62 -3.15
CA ILE A 96 -2.39 -7.97 -2.13
C ILE A 96 -3.53 -8.91 -1.74
N THR A 97 -3.58 -9.31 -0.47
CA THR A 97 -4.66 -10.18 0.05
C THR A 97 -5.84 -9.36 0.57
N HIS A 98 -5.54 -8.38 1.41
CA HIS A 98 -6.52 -7.53 2.08
C HIS A 98 -6.05 -6.08 2.09
N TRP A 99 -6.98 -5.16 2.34
CA TRP A 99 -6.67 -3.77 2.60
C TRP A 99 -7.54 -3.23 3.74
N ALA A 100 -7.08 -2.17 4.37
CA ALA A 100 -7.83 -1.41 5.37
C ALA A 100 -7.61 0.09 5.13
N GLU A 101 -8.59 0.90 5.51
CA GLU A 101 -8.40 2.35 5.56
C GLU A 101 -7.29 2.69 6.56
N LEU A 102 -6.48 3.71 6.25
CA LEU A 102 -5.49 4.19 7.22
C LEU A 102 -6.18 4.81 8.44
N PRO A 103 -5.50 4.93 9.60
CA PRO A 103 -6.01 5.76 10.68
C PRO A 103 -6.26 7.21 10.22
N THR A 104 -7.21 7.90 10.86
CA THR A 104 -7.40 9.33 10.58
C THR A 104 -6.20 10.15 11.04
N LEU A 105 -5.99 11.31 10.41
CA LEU A 105 -4.92 12.23 10.82
C LEU A 105 -5.18 12.70 12.27
N PRO A 106 -4.11 12.93 13.06
CA PRO A 106 -4.25 13.33 14.46
C PRO A 106 -5.19 14.52 14.66
N GLY A 107 -6.23 14.33 15.49
CA GLY A 107 -7.22 15.38 15.78
C GLY A 107 -8.25 15.62 14.68
N THR A 108 -8.32 14.76 13.66
CA THR A 108 -9.25 14.88 12.53
C THR A 108 -10.12 13.64 12.35
N ALA A 109 -11.14 13.76 11.50
CA ALA A 109 -11.97 12.66 11.03
C ALA A 109 -11.61 12.20 9.60
N VAL A 110 -10.49 12.68 9.04
CA VAL A 110 -10.10 12.39 7.64
C VAL A 110 -8.85 11.53 7.58
N HIS A 111 -8.74 10.68 6.57
CA HIS A 111 -7.62 9.73 6.40
C HIS A 111 -6.43 10.34 5.65
N TYR A 112 -6.70 11.34 4.81
CA TYR A 112 -5.68 12.06 4.06
C TYR A 112 -6.14 13.47 3.73
N LEU A 113 -5.18 14.35 3.42
CA LEU A 113 -5.39 15.72 2.98
C LEU A 113 -4.47 15.98 1.80
N MET A 114 -4.88 16.85 0.87
CA MET A 114 -4.08 17.27 -0.26
C MET A 114 -4.11 18.80 -0.40
N GLY A 115 -3.15 19.36 -1.14
CA GLY A 115 -3.09 20.79 -1.44
C GLY A 115 -2.94 21.67 -0.19
N GLU A 116 -3.68 22.79 -0.17
CA GLU A 116 -3.59 23.78 0.91
C GLU A 116 -4.01 23.22 2.28
N GLU A 117 -4.97 22.29 2.33
CA GLU A 117 -5.41 21.68 3.60
C GLU A 117 -4.27 20.86 4.24
N ALA A 118 -3.50 20.14 3.43
CA ALA A 118 -2.33 19.41 3.90
C ALA A 118 -1.24 20.35 4.44
N LYS A 119 -1.05 21.50 3.78
CA LYS A 119 -0.11 22.53 4.23
C LYS A 119 -0.50 23.09 5.60
N THR A 120 -1.77 23.47 5.78
CA THR A 120 -2.28 23.95 7.08
C THR A 120 -2.16 22.89 8.17
N ALA A 121 -2.51 21.62 7.88
CA ALA A 121 -2.37 20.54 8.84
C ALA A 121 -0.90 20.34 9.28
N ARG A 122 0.04 20.44 8.34
CA ARG A 122 1.48 20.36 8.61
C ARG A 122 1.96 21.50 9.51
N GLU A 123 1.57 22.73 9.21
CA GLU A 123 1.94 23.93 10.01
C GLU A 123 1.44 23.80 11.45
N ASN A 124 0.19 23.34 11.63
CA ASN A 124 -0.40 23.08 12.95
C ASN A 124 0.34 21.97 13.71
N ALA A 125 0.75 20.90 13.03
CA ALA A 125 1.44 19.77 13.66
C ALA A 125 2.88 20.12 14.10
N LEU A 126 3.56 21.02 13.39
CA LEU A 126 4.95 21.42 13.68
C LEU A 126 5.06 22.60 14.65
N GLY A 127 3.95 23.23 15.02
CA GLY A 127 3.92 24.31 16.02
C GLY A 127 4.44 25.66 15.51
N GLU A 128 4.48 25.89 14.20
CA GLU A 128 4.85 27.20 13.61
C GLU A 128 3.69 28.23 13.67
N GLY A 129 2.83 28.11 14.67
CA GLY A 129 1.61 28.90 14.82
C GLY A 129 1.24 29.18 16.28
N THR A 130 2.15 29.83 17.02
CA THR A 130 1.82 30.72 18.16
C THR A 130 2.89 31.78 18.32
#